data_AF-A0A417YXS4-F1
#
_entry.id   AF-A0A417YXS4-F1
#
_cell.length_a   1.000
_cell.length_b   1.000
_cell.length_c   1.000
_cell.angle_alpha   90.00
_cell.angle_beta   90.00
_cell.angle_gamma   90.00
#
_symmetry.space_group_name_H-M   'P 1'
#
loop_
_entity.id
_entity.type
_entity.pdbx_description
1 polymer ?
#
loop_
_entity_poly.entity_id
_entity_poly.type
_entity_poly.pdbx_seq_one_letter_code
_entity_poly.pdbx_strand_id
1 'polypeptide(L)'
;MWACPQCAAKIGARRTEDLSEMLRWATAKGYTVAMLTLTARHSKGQRLDDLWGGLSEAWRFLGRGWGSETAAAFEKRVAKNRDAWADYRAGIRRKPRKETGELARRVGLLESLGALGYVRATEVTHGSSGWHVHFHVVLVLDTQVLPHGLEDRDDTLDAARRSIFELWRKGLLRNRLDAVEQVRETDGSTSHVGADLRIMHGAEVAEKLSKYETKATDAVAAAQESAKRLAESEKRRIEAGKFAAEATLGAWKQGREVSRTPFQILGDLSTGASANLAADERLWCEWVAGSRGRVQLVWSRGLADLARVADAEKSDEEIAAEEIGSEDLFRLPLGTWKRICFTAARFELLEAVEKGGREAGIGFLEERGLIWLPALGADMPPDTR
;
A
#
# COMPACT_ATOMS: atom_id res chain seq x y z
N MET A 1 -5.57 -0.55 11.88
CA MET A 1 -4.11 -0.32 12.00
C MET A 1 -3.64 0.91 11.21
N TRP A 2 -4.10 1.11 9.97
CA TRP A 2 -3.63 2.22 9.12
C TRP A 2 -4.15 3.62 9.46
N ALA A 3 -5.12 3.70 10.37
CA ALA A 3 -5.50 4.97 10.97
C ALA A 3 -4.59 5.36 12.15
N CYS A 4 -3.83 4.40 12.70
CA CYS A 4 -2.89 4.70 13.77
C CYS A 4 -1.65 5.32 13.14
N PRO A 5 -1.32 6.58 13.45
CA PRO A 5 -0.13 7.21 12.95
C PRO A 5 1.10 6.35 13.23
N GLN A 6 1.32 5.97 14.50
CA GLN A 6 2.51 5.23 14.93
C GLN A 6 2.66 3.87 14.22
N CYS A 7 1.58 3.08 14.16
CA CYS A 7 1.63 1.78 13.48
C CYS A 7 1.89 1.97 11.97
N ALA A 8 1.19 2.91 11.33
CA ALA A 8 1.35 3.16 9.90
C ALA A 8 2.78 3.59 9.54
N ALA A 9 3.46 4.36 10.41
CA ALA A 9 4.87 4.72 10.23
C ALA A 9 5.80 3.50 10.34
N LYS A 10 5.63 2.66 11.36
CA LYS A 10 6.40 1.41 11.52
C LYS A 10 6.24 0.48 10.32
N ILE A 11 4.99 0.24 9.91
CA ILE A 11 4.67 -0.63 8.78
C ILE A 11 5.24 -0.02 7.50
N GLY A 12 5.02 1.28 7.27
CA GLY A 12 5.53 1.99 6.10
C GLY A 12 7.04 1.86 5.95
N ALA A 13 7.79 2.09 7.03
CA ALA A 13 9.23 1.93 7.08
C ALA A 13 9.67 0.48 6.78
N ARG A 14 9.03 -0.50 7.42
CA ARG A 14 9.34 -1.92 7.19
C ARG A 14 9.07 -2.36 5.76
N ARG A 15 7.88 -2.07 5.24
CA ARG A 15 7.47 -2.42 3.86
C ARG A 15 8.31 -1.74 2.80
N THR A 16 8.83 -0.57 3.13
CA THR A 16 9.79 0.16 2.32
C THR A 16 11.13 -0.57 2.24
N GLU A 17 11.65 -1.07 3.36
CA GLU A 17 12.89 -1.87 3.38
C GLU A 17 12.70 -3.17 2.59
N ASP A 18 11.59 -3.89 2.81
CA ASP A 18 11.27 -5.13 2.09
C ASP A 18 11.29 -4.93 0.57
N LEU A 19 10.72 -3.81 0.10
CA LEU A 19 10.70 -3.45 -1.31
C LEU A 19 12.08 -3.07 -1.84
N SER A 20 12.88 -2.37 -1.02
CA SER A 20 14.25 -1.98 -1.36
C SER A 20 15.15 -3.21 -1.51
N GLU A 21 15.02 -4.20 -0.63
CA GLU A 21 15.72 -5.47 -0.73
C GLU A 21 15.38 -6.20 -2.04
N MET A 22 14.09 -6.29 -2.39
CA MET A 22 13.66 -6.89 -3.65
C MET A 22 14.19 -6.15 -4.88
N LEU A 23 14.21 -4.82 -4.86
CA LEU A 23 14.77 -4.02 -5.95
C LEU A 23 16.29 -4.24 -6.09
N ARG A 24 17.04 -4.23 -4.99
CA ARG A 24 18.49 -4.53 -4.98
C ARG A 24 18.76 -5.92 -5.56
N TRP A 25 18.00 -6.92 -5.14
CA TRP A 25 18.08 -8.29 -5.67
C TRP A 25 17.82 -8.33 -7.18
N ALA A 26 16.74 -7.70 -7.65
CA ALA A 26 16.38 -7.69 -9.06
C ALA A 26 17.46 -7.03 -9.91
N THR A 27 18.00 -5.89 -9.46
CA THR A 27 19.11 -5.20 -10.12
C THR A 27 20.37 -6.06 -10.16
N ALA A 28 20.75 -6.70 -9.05
CA ALA A 28 21.94 -7.55 -8.97
C ALA A 28 21.85 -8.78 -9.90
N LYS A 29 20.63 -9.27 -10.16
CA LYS A 29 20.38 -10.38 -11.09
C LYS A 29 20.23 -9.96 -12.56
N GLY A 30 20.22 -8.65 -12.83
CA GLY A 30 20.00 -8.14 -14.20
C GLY A 30 18.57 -8.35 -14.71
N TYR A 31 17.59 -8.45 -13.80
CA TYR A 31 16.18 -8.48 -14.16
C TYR A 31 15.67 -7.08 -14.54
N THR A 32 14.60 -7.05 -15.32
CA THR A 32 13.92 -5.79 -15.65
C THR A 32 12.86 -5.51 -14.60
N VAL A 33 12.87 -4.32 -14.02
CA VAL A 33 11.81 -3.85 -13.12
C VAL A 33 10.83 -3.03 -13.93
N ALA A 34 9.54 -3.32 -13.83
CA ALA A 34 8.49 -2.54 -14.45
C ALA A 34 7.50 -2.03 -13.40
N MET A 35 6.99 -0.83 -13.61
CA MET A 35 5.92 -0.22 -12.83
C MET A 35 4.62 -0.32 -13.60
N LEU A 36 3.58 -0.87 -12.97
CA LEU A 36 2.19 -0.72 -13.40
C LEU A 36 1.43 0.15 -12.39
N THR A 37 0.80 1.22 -12.87
CA THR A 37 -0.13 2.05 -12.10
C THR A 37 -1.55 1.84 -12.60
N LEU A 38 -2.45 1.40 -11.73
CA LEU A 38 -3.87 1.17 -12.04
C LEU A 38 -4.74 2.21 -11.37
N THR A 39 -5.59 2.86 -12.16
CA THR A 39 -6.43 3.98 -11.72
C THR A 39 -7.86 3.83 -12.23
N ALA A 40 -8.80 4.52 -11.58
CA ALA A 40 -10.17 4.64 -12.06
C ALA A 40 -10.56 6.12 -12.13
N ARG A 41 -11.50 6.46 -13.02
CA ARG A 41 -12.15 7.78 -12.97
C ARG A 41 -12.93 7.88 -11.67
N HIS A 42 -12.80 9.03 -11.04
CA HIS A 42 -13.48 9.34 -9.80
C HIS A 42 -14.02 10.77 -9.78
N SER A 43 -14.92 11.06 -8.85
CA SER A 43 -15.50 12.39 -8.66
C SER A 43 -15.67 12.73 -7.19
N LYS A 44 -15.83 14.02 -6.91
CA LYS A 44 -15.81 14.58 -5.54
C LYS A 44 -16.84 13.96 -4.58
N GLY A 45 -17.96 13.46 -5.10
CA GLY A 45 -19.04 12.89 -4.30
C GLY A 45 -18.90 11.39 -4.02
N GLN A 46 -17.89 10.70 -4.57
CA GLN A 46 -17.73 9.27 -4.36
C GLN A 46 -17.06 8.98 -3.01
N ARG A 47 -17.63 8.01 -2.30
CA ARG A 47 -17.09 7.54 -1.02
C ARG A 47 -15.83 6.70 -1.26
N LEU A 48 -14.88 6.81 -0.34
CA LEU A 48 -13.63 6.06 -0.36
C LEU A 48 -13.87 4.55 -0.45
N ASP A 49 -14.82 4.03 0.32
CA ASP A 49 -15.07 2.58 0.40
C ASP A 49 -15.66 2.02 -0.89
N ASP A 50 -16.53 2.78 -1.56
CA ASP A 50 -17.10 2.39 -2.86
C ASP A 50 -15.99 2.35 -3.93
N LEU A 51 -15.11 3.36 -3.93
CA LEU A 51 -13.98 3.44 -4.86
C LEU A 51 -12.96 2.33 -4.60
N TRP A 52 -12.47 2.18 -3.37
CA TRP A 52 -11.48 1.18 -3.01
C TRP A 52 -12.03 -0.25 -3.15
N GLY A 53 -13.28 -0.48 -2.76
CA GLY A 53 -13.99 -1.73 -2.99
C GLY A 53 -14.05 -2.07 -4.49
N GLY A 54 -14.48 -1.13 -5.33
CA GLY A 54 -14.57 -1.32 -6.76
C GLY A 54 -13.22 -1.60 -7.43
N LEU A 55 -12.15 -0.90 -7.05
CA LEU A 55 -10.79 -1.19 -7.52
C LEU A 55 -10.31 -2.58 -7.06
N SER A 56 -10.60 -2.95 -5.81
CA SER A 56 -10.21 -4.27 -5.28
C SER A 56 -10.87 -5.41 -6.06
N GLU A 57 -12.15 -5.27 -6.42
CA GLU A 57 -12.84 -6.25 -7.26
C GLU A 57 -12.35 -6.24 -8.71
N ALA A 58 -12.04 -5.06 -9.26
CA ALA A 58 -11.41 -4.96 -10.58
C ALA A 58 -10.03 -5.65 -10.61
N TRP A 59 -9.26 -5.56 -9.53
CA TRP A 59 -7.98 -6.25 -9.37
C TRP A 59 -8.17 -7.78 -9.36
N ARG A 60 -9.13 -8.28 -8.59
CA ARG A 60 -9.48 -9.71 -8.56
C ARG A 60 -9.94 -10.20 -9.94
N PHE A 61 -10.65 -9.36 -10.69
CA PHE A 61 -11.09 -9.68 -12.05
C PHE A 61 -9.90 -9.75 -13.02
N LEU A 62 -9.02 -8.74 -13.00
CA LEU A 62 -7.80 -8.71 -13.79
C LEU A 62 -6.94 -9.95 -13.52
N GLY A 63 -6.85 -10.36 -12.25
CA GLY A 63 -6.23 -11.61 -11.77
C GLY A 63 -6.58 -12.88 -12.57
N ARG A 64 -7.78 -12.94 -13.16
CA ARG A 64 -8.25 -14.09 -13.97
C ARG A 64 -7.58 -14.20 -15.34
N GLY A 65 -7.11 -13.09 -15.90
CA GLY A 65 -6.27 -13.06 -17.11
C GLY A 65 -4.78 -12.86 -16.81
N TRP A 66 -4.48 -12.45 -15.57
CA TRP A 66 -3.14 -12.21 -15.04
C TRP A 66 -2.32 -13.51 -14.91
N GLY A 67 -2.93 -14.58 -14.39
CA GLY A 67 -2.27 -15.86 -14.14
C GLY A 67 -2.49 -16.89 -15.24
N SER A 68 -1.49 -17.74 -15.45
CA SER A 68 -1.59 -18.89 -16.36
C SER A 68 -2.44 -20.02 -15.80
N GLU A 69 -3.01 -20.82 -16.70
CA GLU A 69 -3.65 -22.08 -16.34
C GLU A 69 -2.59 -23.05 -15.80
N THR A 70 -2.84 -23.63 -14.62
CA THR A 70 -1.94 -24.64 -14.03
C THR A 70 -1.93 -25.91 -14.87
N ALA A 71 -0.85 -26.70 -14.79
CA ALA A 71 -0.77 -27.99 -15.47
C ALA A 71 -1.97 -28.90 -15.13
N ALA A 72 -2.31 -29.03 -13.84
CA ALA A 72 -3.45 -29.81 -13.39
C ALA A 72 -4.80 -29.28 -13.94
N ALA A 73 -4.98 -27.96 -14.03
CA ALA A 73 -6.19 -27.37 -14.61
C ALA A 73 -6.27 -27.62 -16.12
N PHE A 74 -5.13 -27.57 -16.81
CA PHE A 74 -5.02 -27.87 -18.23
C PHE A 74 -5.34 -29.34 -18.51
N GLU A 75 -4.74 -30.28 -17.78
CA GLU A 75 -5.02 -31.71 -17.87
C GLU A 75 -6.52 -32.00 -17.64
N LYS A 76 -7.11 -31.43 -16.59
CA LYS A 76 -8.54 -31.55 -16.31
C LYS A 76 -9.40 -31.01 -17.44
N ARG A 77 -8.99 -29.91 -18.08
CA ARG A 77 -9.71 -29.34 -19.23
C ARG A 77 -9.57 -30.23 -20.46
N VAL A 78 -8.39 -30.78 -20.74
CA VAL A 78 -8.17 -31.73 -21.84
C VAL A 78 -9.04 -32.97 -21.64
N ALA A 79 -9.00 -33.57 -20.44
CA ALA A 79 -9.83 -34.72 -20.10
C ALA A 79 -11.34 -34.45 -20.27
N LYS A 80 -11.84 -33.31 -19.79
CA LYS A 80 -13.25 -32.91 -19.96
C LYS A 80 -13.65 -32.67 -21.42
N ASN A 81 -12.70 -32.39 -22.31
CA ASN A 81 -12.98 -32.18 -23.72
C ASN A 81 -12.66 -33.39 -24.58
N ARG A 82 -12.14 -34.49 -24.01
CA ARG A 82 -11.76 -35.70 -24.74
C ARG A 82 -12.84 -36.18 -25.69
N ASP A 83 -14.07 -36.25 -25.18
CA ASP A 83 -15.23 -36.80 -25.90
C ASP A 83 -16.17 -35.69 -26.42
N ALA A 84 -15.77 -34.41 -26.35
CA ALA A 84 -16.66 -33.27 -26.61
C ALA A 84 -17.27 -33.25 -28.02
N TRP A 85 -16.55 -33.73 -29.02
CA TRP A 85 -17.06 -33.85 -30.40
C TRP A 85 -17.97 -35.07 -30.58
N ALA A 86 -17.79 -36.13 -29.81
CA ALA A 86 -18.73 -37.25 -29.77
C ALA A 86 -20.04 -36.80 -29.08
N ASP A 87 -19.93 -36.09 -27.95
CA ASP A 87 -21.09 -35.52 -27.23
C ASP A 87 -21.90 -34.56 -28.11
N TYR A 88 -21.21 -33.71 -28.89
CA TYR A 88 -21.88 -32.81 -29.84
C TYR A 88 -22.60 -33.58 -30.94
N ARG A 89 -21.96 -34.59 -31.54
CA ARG A 89 -22.60 -35.45 -32.55
C ARG A 89 -23.78 -36.23 -31.99
N ALA A 90 -23.76 -36.57 -30.71
CA ALA A 90 -24.86 -37.20 -29.99
C ALA A 90 -25.94 -36.21 -29.50
N GLY A 91 -25.79 -34.90 -29.74
CA GLY A 91 -26.76 -33.87 -29.31
C GLY A 91 -26.74 -33.53 -27.81
N ILE A 92 -25.77 -34.06 -27.06
CA ILE A 92 -25.66 -33.90 -25.60
C ILE A 92 -25.07 -32.53 -25.22
N ARG A 93 -24.28 -31.93 -26.11
CA ARG A 93 -23.52 -30.70 -25.86
C ARG A 93 -23.55 -29.75 -27.05
N ARG A 94 -23.34 -28.45 -26.79
CA ARG A 94 -23.10 -27.44 -27.85
C ARG A 94 -21.79 -27.73 -28.59
N LYS A 95 -21.73 -27.33 -29.87
CA LYS A 95 -20.56 -27.48 -30.74
C LYS A 95 -19.27 -26.95 -30.08
N PRO A 96 -18.23 -27.79 -29.91
CA PRO A 96 -16.93 -27.34 -29.41
C PRO A 96 -16.28 -26.34 -30.36
N ARG A 97 -15.43 -25.45 -29.82
CA ARG A 97 -14.67 -24.47 -30.63
C ARG A 97 -13.34 -25.00 -31.18
N LYS A 98 -12.77 -26.04 -30.56
CA LYS A 98 -11.47 -26.62 -30.87
C LYS A 98 -11.53 -28.13 -30.74
N GLU A 99 -10.69 -28.86 -31.46
CA GLU A 99 -10.45 -30.28 -31.20
C GLU A 99 -9.58 -30.48 -29.95
N THR A 100 -9.64 -31.67 -29.35
CA THR A 100 -8.88 -31.98 -28.12
C THR A 100 -7.37 -31.83 -28.33
N GLY A 101 -6.85 -32.22 -29.50
CA GLY A 101 -5.43 -32.06 -29.86
C GLY A 101 -4.99 -30.62 -30.08
N GLU A 102 -5.92 -29.69 -30.30
CA GLU A 102 -5.65 -28.25 -30.50
C GLU A 102 -5.72 -27.44 -29.20
N LEU A 103 -6.04 -28.09 -28.07
CA LEU A 103 -6.10 -27.43 -26.78
C LEU A 103 -4.67 -27.17 -26.30
N ALA A 104 -4.25 -25.91 -26.35
CA ALA A 104 -3.02 -25.45 -25.70
C ALA A 104 -3.30 -24.94 -24.28
N ARG A 105 -2.30 -25.02 -23.39
CA ARG A 105 -2.35 -24.39 -22.06
C ARG A 105 -2.57 -22.90 -22.21
N ARG A 106 -3.47 -22.34 -21.42
CA ARG A 106 -3.69 -20.88 -21.43
C ARG A 106 -2.54 -20.19 -20.69
N VAL A 107 -1.75 -19.42 -21.42
CA VAL A 107 -0.69 -18.57 -20.87
C VAL A 107 -1.31 -17.24 -20.47
N GLY A 108 -1.14 -16.85 -19.21
CA GLY A 108 -1.58 -15.58 -18.68
C GLY A 108 -0.55 -14.48 -18.91
N LEU A 109 -0.95 -13.25 -18.63
CA LEU A 109 -0.13 -12.08 -18.90
C LEU A 109 1.25 -12.11 -18.22
N LEU A 110 1.32 -12.51 -16.95
CA LEU A 110 2.61 -12.53 -16.23
C LEU A 110 3.61 -13.45 -16.90
N GLU A 111 3.19 -14.66 -17.24
CA GLU A 111 4.08 -15.62 -17.85
C GLU A 111 4.49 -15.18 -19.25
N SER A 112 3.59 -14.56 -20.02
CA SER A 112 3.94 -13.99 -21.32
C SER A 112 4.97 -12.86 -21.24
N LEU A 113 5.06 -12.19 -20.08
CA LEU A 113 6.06 -11.16 -19.78
C LEU A 113 7.30 -11.71 -19.06
N GLY A 114 7.36 -13.02 -18.79
CA GLY A 114 8.42 -13.61 -17.97
C GLY A 114 8.45 -13.09 -16.53
N ALA A 115 7.31 -12.68 -15.99
CA ALA A 115 7.29 -12.10 -14.66
C ALA A 115 7.58 -13.17 -13.58
N LEU A 116 8.63 -12.91 -12.81
CA LEU A 116 9.00 -13.69 -11.63
C LEU A 116 8.02 -13.45 -10.47
N GLY A 117 7.41 -12.26 -10.46
CA GLY A 117 6.39 -11.88 -9.51
C GLY A 117 6.12 -10.39 -9.52
N TYR A 118 5.28 -9.95 -8.59
CA TYR A 118 5.01 -8.55 -8.35
C TYR A 118 4.80 -8.23 -6.87
N VAL A 119 4.94 -6.95 -6.54
CA VAL A 119 4.51 -6.35 -5.26
C VAL A 119 3.50 -5.25 -5.57
N ARG A 120 2.34 -5.29 -4.92
CA ARG A 120 1.29 -4.27 -5.08
C ARG A 120 1.16 -3.43 -3.82
N ALA A 121 1.27 -2.12 -3.97
CA ALA A 121 0.92 -1.13 -2.96
C ALA A 121 -0.40 -0.42 -3.31
N THR A 122 -1.17 -0.03 -2.29
CA THR A 122 -2.31 0.89 -2.48
C THR A 122 -1.92 2.30 -2.05
N GLU A 123 -2.12 3.27 -2.94
CA GLU A 123 -2.00 4.70 -2.64
C GLU A 123 -3.38 5.35 -2.57
N VAL A 124 -3.58 6.16 -1.54
CA VAL A 124 -4.81 6.94 -1.36
C VAL A 124 -4.47 8.39 -1.08
N THR A 125 -5.04 9.29 -1.89
CA THR A 125 -4.98 10.74 -1.69
C THR A 125 -6.39 11.34 -1.82
N HIS A 126 -6.53 12.60 -1.44
CA HIS A 126 -7.73 13.38 -1.59
C HIS A 126 -7.38 14.75 -2.15
N GLY A 127 -8.04 15.12 -3.25
CA GLY A 127 -7.83 16.39 -3.95
C GLY A 127 -9.13 17.11 -4.26
N SER A 128 -9.08 18.04 -5.22
CA SER A 128 -10.25 18.80 -5.68
C SER A 128 -11.37 17.91 -6.25
N SER A 129 -11.00 16.77 -6.86
CA SER A 129 -11.92 15.77 -7.40
C SER A 129 -12.30 14.65 -6.42
N GLY A 130 -12.08 14.86 -5.11
CA GLY A 130 -12.40 13.88 -4.06
C GLY A 130 -11.30 12.85 -3.81
N TRP A 131 -11.69 11.68 -3.30
CA TRP A 131 -10.81 10.55 -3.06
C TRP A 131 -10.20 10.01 -4.36
N HIS A 132 -8.93 9.65 -4.29
CA HIS A 132 -8.14 9.14 -5.39
C HIS A 132 -7.38 7.92 -4.90
N VAL A 133 -7.80 6.74 -5.35
CA VAL A 133 -7.24 5.45 -4.92
C VAL A 133 -6.58 4.80 -6.12
N HIS A 134 -5.29 4.50 -6.02
CA HIS A 134 -4.52 3.84 -7.08
C HIS A 134 -3.81 2.60 -6.55
N PHE A 135 -3.57 1.64 -7.45
CA PHE A 135 -2.65 0.54 -7.18
C PHE A 135 -1.36 0.75 -7.93
N HIS A 136 -0.24 0.74 -7.20
CA HIS A 136 1.09 0.65 -7.77
C HIS A 136 1.55 -0.80 -7.69
N VAL A 137 2.02 -1.34 -8.80
CA VAL A 137 2.44 -2.73 -8.93
C VAL A 137 3.85 -2.72 -9.49
N VAL A 138 4.81 -3.18 -8.70
CA VAL A 138 6.17 -3.41 -9.15
C VAL A 138 6.26 -4.83 -9.66
N LEU A 139 6.57 -5.02 -10.94
CA LEU A 139 6.82 -6.32 -11.53
C LEU A 139 8.33 -6.54 -11.69
N VAL A 140 8.78 -7.75 -11.37
CA VAL A 140 10.13 -8.20 -11.71
C VAL A 140 10.01 -9.15 -12.89
N LEU A 141 10.64 -8.78 -14.01
CA LEU A 141 10.53 -9.47 -15.30
C LEU A 141 11.87 -10.10 -15.67
N ASP A 142 11.82 -11.38 -16.04
CA ASP A 142 12.96 -12.13 -16.50
C ASP A 142 13.40 -11.64 -17.90
N THR A 143 14.65 -11.19 -17.99
CA THR A 143 15.26 -10.69 -19.21
C THR A 143 15.58 -11.79 -20.22
N GLN A 144 15.49 -13.06 -19.84
CA GLN A 144 15.58 -14.19 -20.77
C GLN A 144 14.30 -14.38 -21.60
N VAL A 145 13.16 -13.92 -21.08
CA VAL A 145 11.85 -14.02 -21.76
C VAL A 145 11.55 -12.73 -22.51
N LEU A 146 11.91 -11.58 -21.95
CA LEU A 146 11.78 -10.29 -22.62
C LEU A 146 12.81 -10.15 -23.76
N PRO A 147 12.45 -9.52 -24.90
CA PRO A 147 13.37 -9.29 -26.01
C PRO A 147 14.67 -8.59 -25.60
N HIS A 148 15.74 -8.86 -26.36
CA HIS A 148 17.01 -8.16 -26.20
C HIS A 148 16.98 -6.83 -26.97
N GLY A 149 16.70 -5.73 -26.27
CA GLY A 149 16.61 -4.38 -26.83
C GLY A 149 15.63 -3.54 -26.03
N LEU A 150 15.91 -2.27 -25.80
CA LEU A 150 14.98 -1.42 -25.03
C LEU A 150 13.69 -1.16 -25.83
N GLU A 151 13.80 -0.87 -27.12
CA GLU A 151 12.65 -0.61 -28.01
C GLU A 151 11.71 -1.82 -28.09
N ASP A 152 12.24 -3.02 -28.33
CA ASP A 152 11.43 -4.25 -28.41
C ASP A 152 10.74 -4.58 -27.07
N ARG A 153 11.38 -4.24 -25.94
CA ARG A 153 10.77 -4.39 -24.62
C ARG A 153 9.63 -3.40 -24.44
N ASP A 154 9.84 -2.15 -24.81
CA ASP A 154 8.81 -1.12 -24.72
C ASP A 154 7.59 -1.51 -25.57
N ASP A 155 7.78 -1.99 -26.80
CA ASP A 155 6.70 -2.51 -27.65
C ASP A 155 5.94 -3.68 -27.00
N THR A 156 6.67 -4.61 -26.38
CA THR A 156 6.09 -5.74 -25.64
C THR A 156 5.25 -5.27 -24.45
N LEU A 157 5.78 -4.32 -23.67
CA LEU A 157 5.10 -3.75 -22.52
C LEU A 157 3.89 -2.89 -22.94
N ASP A 158 3.95 -2.22 -24.09
CA ASP A 158 2.85 -1.46 -24.66
C ASP A 158 1.67 -2.35 -25.07
N ALA A 159 1.96 -3.51 -25.70
CA ALA A 159 0.94 -4.51 -26.02
C ALA A 159 0.31 -5.10 -24.75
N ALA A 160 1.13 -5.36 -23.73
CA ALA A 160 0.66 -5.79 -22.42
C ALA A 160 -0.20 -4.73 -21.73
N ARG A 161 0.20 -3.45 -21.76
CA ARG A 161 -0.54 -2.31 -21.20
C ARG A 161 -1.96 -2.24 -21.75
N ARG A 162 -2.13 -2.36 -23.07
CA ARG A 162 -3.46 -2.36 -23.71
C ARG A 162 -4.33 -3.51 -23.20
N SER A 163 -3.76 -4.71 -23.11
CA SER A 163 -4.45 -5.91 -22.61
C SER A 163 -4.84 -5.77 -21.13
N ILE A 164 -3.95 -5.21 -20.31
CA ILE A 164 -4.22 -4.89 -18.89
C ILE A 164 -5.36 -3.90 -18.80
N PHE A 165 -5.30 -2.79 -19.55
CA PHE A 165 -6.31 -1.75 -19.53
C PHE A 165 -7.70 -2.31 -19.84
N GLU A 166 -7.83 -3.13 -20.89
CA GLU A 166 -9.11 -3.72 -21.25
C GLU A 166 -9.71 -4.59 -20.14
N LEU A 167 -8.89 -5.44 -19.52
CA LEU A 167 -9.34 -6.32 -18.44
C LEU A 167 -9.64 -5.54 -17.16
N TRP A 168 -8.80 -4.56 -16.83
CA TRP A 168 -8.99 -3.65 -15.70
C TRP A 168 -10.29 -2.87 -15.84
N ARG A 169 -10.52 -2.23 -17.00
CA ARG A 169 -11.75 -1.50 -17.31
C ARG A 169 -12.97 -2.40 -17.26
N LYS A 170 -12.91 -3.61 -17.82
CA LYS A 170 -14.00 -4.61 -17.70
C LYS A 170 -14.29 -4.94 -16.23
N GLY A 171 -13.27 -5.05 -15.39
CA GLY A 171 -13.40 -5.23 -13.94
C GLY A 171 -14.08 -4.03 -13.27
N LEU A 172 -13.65 -2.80 -13.59
CA LEU A 172 -14.23 -1.56 -13.06
C LEU A 172 -15.71 -1.40 -13.44
N LEU A 173 -16.06 -1.66 -14.71
CA LEU A 173 -17.44 -1.53 -15.20
C LEU A 173 -18.42 -2.45 -14.45
N ARG A 174 -17.97 -3.63 -14.03
CA ARG A 174 -18.78 -4.55 -13.20
C ARG A 174 -19.06 -4.00 -11.81
N ASN A 175 -18.28 -3.03 -11.37
CA ASN A 175 -18.35 -2.36 -10.07
C ASN A 175 -18.82 -0.91 -10.20
N ARG A 176 -19.47 -0.54 -11.31
CA ARG A 176 -19.99 0.82 -11.59
C ARG A 176 -18.91 1.92 -11.60
N LEU A 177 -17.67 1.53 -11.87
CA LEU A 177 -16.56 2.44 -12.11
C LEU A 177 -16.15 2.36 -13.58
N ASP A 178 -15.36 3.31 -14.04
CA ASP A 178 -14.77 3.27 -15.39
C ASP A 178 -13.36 3.86 -15.35
N ALA A 179 -12.58 3.61 -16.39
CA ALA A 179 -11.31 4.26 -16.65
C ALA A 179 -11.29 4.80 -18.08
N VAL A 180 -10.36 5.71 -18.36
CA VAL A 180 -9.98 6.03 -19.74
C VAL A 180 -8.57 5.52 -19.94
N GLU A 181 -8.20 5.19 -21.18
CA GLU A 181 -6.88 4.64 -21.49
C GLU A 181 -5.84 5.74 -21.62
N GLN A 182 -6.26 6.87 -22.19
CA GLN A 182 -5.41 7.97 -22.56
C GLN A 182 -6.14 9.28 -22.30
N VAL A 183 -5.38 10.30 -21.90
CA VAL A 183 -5.84 11.68 -21.79
C VAL A 183 -4.90 12.55 -22.58
N ARG A 184 -5.46 13.52 -23.30
CA ARG A 184 -4.69 14.56 -23.96
C ARG A 184 -4.42 15.68 -22.97
N GLU A 185 -3.14 15.94 -22.73
CA GLU A 185 -2.66 16.97 -21.82
C GLU A 185 -2.79 18.36 -22.45
N THR A 186 -2.70 19.40 -21.62
CA THR A 186 -2.80 20.80 -22.06
C THR A 186 -1.67 21.23 -22.99
N ASP A 187 -0.50 20.59 -22.89
CA ASP A 187 0.64 20.80 -23.79
C ASP A 187 0.51 20.04 -25.12
N GLY A 188 -0.59 19.31 -25.32
CA GLY A 188 -0.87 18.52 -26.51
C GLY A 188 -0.31 17.09 -26.47
N SER A 189 0.46 16.73 -25.44
CA SER A 189 0.95 15.36 -25.24
C SER A 189 -0.17 14.40 -24.85
N THR A 190 0.10 13.10 -24.92
CA THR A 190 -0.86 12.05 -24.54
C THR A 190 -0.30 11.22 -23.41
N SER A 191 -1.01 11.18 -22.28
CA SER A 191 -0.66 10.39 -21.12
C SER A 191 -1.51 9.13 -21.08
N HIS A 192 -0.88 7.98 -20.81
CA HIS A 192 -1.60 6.75 -20.48
C HIS A 192 -2.12 6.83 -19.05
N VAL A 193 -3.42 6.57 -18.88
CA VAL A 193 -4.09 6.54 -17.57
C VAL A 193 -4.97 5.29 -17.48
N GLY A 194 -5.51 5.00 -16.30
CA GLY A 194 -6.27 3.77 -16.05
C GLY A 194 -5.39 2.55 -15.86
N ALA A 195 -4.47 2.30 -16.80
CA ALA A 195 -3.37 1.33 -16.68
C ALA A 195 -2.12 1.87 -17.38
N ASP A 196 -1.14 2.30 -16.59
CA ASP A 196 0.17 2.75 -17.08
C ASP A 196 1.22 1.71 -16.72
N LEU A 197 1.73 0.97 -17.70
CA LEU A 197 2.82 -0.01 -17.54
C LEU A 197 4.06 0.50 -18.26
N ARG A 198 5.17 0.61 -17.53
CA ARG A 198 6.45 1.08 -18.07
C ARG A 198 7.65 0.44 -17.38
N ILE A 199 8.79 0.40 -18.06
CA ILE A 199 10.06 -0.02 -17.46
C ILE A 199 10.52 1.06 -16.46
N MET A 200 11.05 0.62 -15.33
CA MET A 200 11.82 1.48 -14.44
C MET A 200 13.30 1.39 -14.84
N HIS A 201 13.85 2.47 -15.38
CA HIS A 201 15.26 2.49 -15.78
C HIS A 201 16.19 2.45 -14.55
N GLY A 202 17.42 1.96 -14.73
CA GLY A 202 18.37 1.78 -13.62
C GLY A 202 18.62 3.05 -12.78
N ALA A 203 18.64 4.23 -13.41
CA ALA A 203 18.75 5.50 -12.71
C ALA A 203 17.51 5.81 -11.83
N GLU A 204 16.30 5.50 -12.31
CA GLU A 204 15.06 5.68 -11.54
C GLU A 204 15.00 4.69 -10.36
N VAL A 205 15.42 3.44 -10.58
CA VAL A 205 15.52 2.44 -9.50
C VAL A 205 16.53 2.90 -8.45
N ALA A 206 17.70 3.38 -8.87
CA ALA A 206 18.74 3.89 -7.99
C ALA A 206 18.29 5.16 -7.23
N GLU A 207 17.59 6.09 -7.89
CA GLU A 207 17.02 7.28 -7.24
C GLU A 207 16.00 6.90 -6.17
N LYS A 208 15.12 5.93 -6.47
CA LYS A 208 14.15 5.43 -5.48
C LYS A 208 14.85 4.76 -4.29
N LEU A 209 15.83 3.91 -4.54
CA LEU A 209 16.64 3.28 -3.48
C LEU A 209 17.37 4.33 -2.64
N SER A 210 18.01 5.31 -3.27
CA SER A 210 18.72 6.40 -2.59
C SER A 210 17.80 7.26 -1.73
N LYS A 211 16.58 7.59 -2.21
CA LYS A 211 15.58 8.32 -1.41
C LYS A 211 15.20 7.61 -0.12
N TYR A 212 15.36 6.28 -0.04
CA TYR A 212 15.12 5.53 1.19
C TYR A 212 16.32 5.54 2.12
N GLU A 213 17.52 5.37 1.58
CA GLU A 213 18.78 5.44 2.33
C GLU A 213 18.99 6.83 2.96
N THR A 214 18.64 7.91 2.25
CA THR A 214 18.84 9.30 2.73
C THR A 214 17.70 9.80 3.63
N LYS A 215 16.47 9.28 3.51
CA LYS A 215 15.33 9.71 4.36
C LYS A 215 15.42 9.20 5.79
N ALA A 216 16.19 8.14 6.04
CA ALA A 216 16.34 7.57 7.37
C ALA A 216 17.30 8.35 8.29
N THR A 217 18.25 9.13 7.76
CA THR A 217 19.32 9.72 8.59
C THR A 217 19.57 11.22 8.37
N ASP A 218 19.65 11.71 7.14
CA ASP A 218 20.32 13.00 6.90
C ASP A 218 19.35 14.19 6.86
N ALA A 219 18.16 14.01 6.26
CA ALA A 219 17.12 15.03 6.25
C ALA A 219 16.51 15.24 7.66
N VAL A 220 16.48 14.19 8.47
CA VAL A 220 16.01 14.24 9.86
C VAL A 220 16.98 15.05 10.72
N ALA A 221 18.28 14.78 10.62
CA ALA A 221 19.33 15.50 11.34
C ALA A 221 19.38 16.99 10.96
N ALA A 222 19.37 17.32 9.66
CA ALA A 222 19.42 18.71 9.19
C ALA A 222 18.16 19.53 9.57
N ALA A 223 16.98 18.90 9.53
CA ALA A 223 15.74 19.53 9.95
C ALA A 223 15.61 19.63 11.49
N GLN A 224 16.15 18.68 12.26
CA GLN A 224 16.20 18.75 13.72
C GLN A 224 17.10 19.89 14.20
N GLU A 225 18.24 20.09 13.55
CA GLU A 225 19.15 21.19 13.87
C GLU A 225 18.52 22.56 13.58
N SER A 226 17.75 22.65 12.50
CA SER A 226 16.99 23.84 12.12
C SER A 226 15.76 24.10 13.01
N ALA A 227 15.10 23.03 13.49
CA ALA A 227 13.89 23.12 14.31
C ALA A 227 14.13 23.63 15.74
N LYS A 228 15.36 23.49 16.27
CA LYS A 228 15.73 24.00 17.61
C LYS A 228 15.45 25.51 17.79
N ARG A 229 15.36 26.28 16.71
CA ARG A 229 15.19 27.75 16.72
C ARG A 229 13.79 28.23 16.32
N LEU A 230 12.86 27.32 16.03
CA LEU A 230 11.51 27.67 15.55
C LEU A 230 10.51 27.81 16.69
N ALA A 231 9.37 28.47 16.41
CA ALA A 231 8.25 28.51 17.32
C ALA A 231 7.65 27.10 17.52
N GLU A 232 7.02 26.87 18.67
CA GLU A 232 6.45 25.56 19.04
C GLU A 232 5.42 25.05 18.01
N SER A 233 4.65 25.97 17.40
CA SER A 233 3.68 25.67 16.34
C SER A 233 4.35 25.22 15.03
N GLU A 234 5.53 25.77 14.70
CA GLU A 234 6.30 25.39 13.52
C GLU A 234 7.03 24.06 13.72
N LYS A 235 7.54 23.80 14.93
CA LYS A 235 8.08 22.48 15.31
C LYS A 235 7.03 21.39 15.13
N ARG A 236 5.81 21.61 15.64
CA ARG A 236 4.67 20.69 15.48
C ARG A 236 4.31 20.46 14.02
N ARG A 237 4.37 21.50 13.17
CA ARG A 237 4.14 21.37 11.72
C ARG A 237 5.19 20.50 11.03
N ILE A 238 6.47 20.72 11.33
CA ILE A 238 7.57 19.94 10.77
C ILE A 238 7.46 18.48 11.20
N GLU A 239 7.20 18.24 12.48
CA GLU A 239 7.06 16.90 13.05
C GLU A 239 5.86 16.15 12.47
N ALA A 240 4.69 16.79 12.40
CA ALA A 240 3.51 16.22 11.75
C ALA A 240 3.76 15.92 10.26
N GLY A 241 4.53 16.76 9.55
CA GLY A 241 4.91 16.55 8.16
C GLY A 241 5.85 15.35 7.96
N LYS A 242 6.87 15.20 8.81
CA LYS A 242 7.76 14.02 8.82
C LYS A 242 6.98 12.75 9.11
N PHE A 243 6.13 12.81 10.13
CA PHE A 243 5.27 11.72 10.52
C PHE A 243 4.36 11.27 9.37
N ALA A 244 3.72 12.21 8.68
CA ALA A 244 2.87 11.91 7.53
C ALA A 244 3.63 11.31 6.34
N ALA A 245 4.89 11.69 6.15
CA ALA A 245 5.75 11.11 5.12
C ALA A 245 6.14 9.66 5.45
N GLU A 246 6.45 9.36 6.71
CA GLU A 246 6.83 8.03 7.21
C GLU A 246 5.62 7.07 7.31
N ALA A 247 4.45 7.59 7.71
CA ALA A 247 3.21 6.83 7.81
C ALA A 247 2.60 6.43 6.46
N THR A 248 3.27 6.76 5.36
CA THR A 248 2.85 6.43 4.01
C THR A 248 4.03 5.85 3.24
N LEU A 249 3.77 5.06 2.18
CA LEU A 249 4.82 4.57 1.27
C LEU A 249 5.35 5.72 0.38
N GLY A 250 5.80 6.81 1.02
CA GLY A 250 5.91 8.15 0.47
C GLY A 250 6.91 8.34 -0.67
N ALA A 251 7.70 7.33 -1.06
CA ALA A 251 8.53 7.40 -2.28
C ALA A 251 7.82 6.91 -3.55
N TRP A 252 6.62 6.33 -3.44
CA TRP A 252 5.76 5.98 -4.58
C TRP A 252 4.77 7.10 -4.94
N LYS A 253 4.64 8.10 -4.06
CA LYS A 253 3.85 9.30 -4.31
C LYS A 253 4.53 10.20 -5.33
N GLN A 254 3.99 10.25 -6.54
CA GLN A 254 4.08 11.44 -7.39
C GLN A 254 2.88 12.36 -7.07
N GLY A 255 2.82 12.87 -5.84
CA GLY A 255 1.86 13.92 -5.51
C GLY A 255 2.30 15.22 -6.19
N ARG A 256 1.68 15.58 -7.32
CA ARG A 256 1.69 16.97 -7.79
C ARG A 256 1.02 17.83 -6.69
N GLU A 257 1.47 19.07 -6.50
CA GLU A 257 1.19 19.99 -5.38
C GLU A 257 -0.29 20.20 -4.94
N VAL A 258 -1.26 19.54 -5.57
CA VAL A 258 -2.71 19.79 -5.47
C VAL A 258 -3.46 18.76 -4.60
N SER A 259 -2.85 17.63 -4.22
CA SER A 259 -3.54 16.55 -3.46
C SER A 259 -2.90 16.28 -2.10
N ARG A 260 -3.73 15.96 -1.09
CA ARG A 260 -3.30 15.62 0.27
C ARG A 260 -3.53 14.16 0.58
N THR A 261 -2.65 13.60 1.39
CA THR A 261 -2.72 12.22 1.83
C THR A 261 -3.42 12.16 3.18
N PRO A 262 -4.00 11.02 3.59
CA PRO A 262 -4.76 10.95 4.84
C PRO A 262 -3.98 11.46 6.08
N PHE A 263 -2.68 11.19 6.15
CA PHE A 263 -1.85 11.69 7.24
C PHE A 263 -1.44 13.15 7.11
N GLN A 264 -1.39 13.71 5.90
CA GLN A 264 -1.29 15.17 5.73
C GLN A 264 -2.57 15.85 6.21
N ILE A 265 -3.75 15.27 5.93
CA ILE A 265 -5.03 15.75 6.47
C ILE A 265 -5.02 15.70 8.01
N LEU A 266 -4.57 14.59 8.60
CA LEU A 266 -4.41 14.50 10.06
C LEU A 266 -3.41 15.55 10.59
N GLY A 267 -2.28 15.73 9.90
CA GLY A 267 -1.28 16.75 10.24
C GLY A 267 -1.88 18.16 10.22
N ASP A 268 -2.65 18.49 9.19
CA ASP A 268 -3.34 19.77 9.06
C ASP A 268 -4.35 20.00 10.19
N LEU A 269 -5.12 18.96 10.57
CA LEU A 269 -6.04 18.99 11.71
C LEU A 269 -5.29 19.23 13.02
N SER A 270 -4.19 18.50 13.26
CA SER A 270 -3.43 18.57 14.52
C SER A 270 -2.69 19.89 14.72
N THR A 271 -2.29 20.55 13.63
CA THR A 271 -1.49 21.79 13.66
C THR A 271 -2.33 23.05 13.51
N GLY A 272 -3.65 22.91 13.32
CA GLY A 272 -4.54 24.02 12.99
C GLY A 272 -4.29 24.62 11.60
N ALA A 273 -3.57 23.91 10.72
CA ALA A 273 -3.30 24.34 9.35
C ALA A 273 -4.48 24.07 8.39
N SER A 274 -5.48 23.31 8.83
CA SER A 274 -6.68 23.02 8.03
C SER A 274 -7.46 24.29 7.71
N ALA A 275 -7.66 24.56 6.42
CA ALA A 275 -8.51 25.64 5.95
C ALA A 275 -10.01 25.39 6.20
N ASN A 276 -10.41 24.13 6.42
CA ASN A 276 -11.80 23.75 6.70
C ASN A 276 -11.84 22.52 7.62
N LEU A 277 -11.78 22.78 8.93
CA LEU A 277 -11.73 21.77 9.99
C LEU A 277 -12.85 20.72 9.84
N ALA A 278 -14.11 21.17 9.73
CA ALA A 278 -15.24 20.25 9.66
C ALA A 278 -15.21 19.35 8.40
N ALA A 279 -14.65 19.82 7.29
CA ALA A 279 -14.46 18.98 6.11
C ALA A 279 -13.35 17.96 6.31
N ASP A 280 -12.20 18.38 6.83
CA ASP A 280 -11.05 17.50 7.06
C ASP A 280 -11.33 16.45 8.14
N GLU A 281 -12.11 16.78 9.18
CA GLU A 281 -12.59 15.82 10.18
C GLU A 281 -13.45 14.72 9.56
N ARG A 282 -14.35 15.09 8.63
CA ARG A 282 -15.17 14.10 7.89
C ARG A 282 -14.30 13.20 7.02
N LEU A 283 -13.30 13.77 6.32
CA LEU A 283 -12.37 13.00 5.51
C LEU A 283 -11.52 12.04 6.35
N TRP A 284 -11.05 12.49 7.52
CA TRP A 284 -10.33 11.65 8.45
C TRP A 284 -11.20 10.50 8.96
N CYS A 285 -12.44 10.77 9.40
CA CYS A 285 -13.38 9.73 9.80
C CYS A 285 -13.66 8.71 8.69
N GLU A 286 -13.83 9.19 7.45
CA GLU A 286 -14.01 8.32 6.28
C GLU A 286 -12.77 7.46 5.99
N TRP A 287 -11.57 8.03 6.09
CA TRP A 287 -10.32 7.27 5.99
C TRP A 287 -10.22 6.19 7.06
N VAL A 288 -10.50 6.53 8.32
CA VAL A 288 -10.45 5.58 9.46
C VAL A 288 -11.41 4.40 9.22
N ALA A 289 -12.61 4.69 8.72
CA ALA A 289 -13.60 3.66 8.40
C ALA A 289 -13.18 2.80 7.19
N GLY A 290 -12.81 3.44 6.07
CA GLY A 290 -12.53 2.76 4.80
C GLY A 290 -11.19 2.02 4.73
N SER A 291 -10.19 2.47 5.49
CA SER A 291 -8.86 1.82 5.56
C SER A 291 -8.82 0.61 6.51
N ARG A 292 -9.82 0.43 7.37
CA ARG A 292 -9.85 -0.65 8.36
C ARG A 292 -9.84 -2.01 7.66
N GLY A 293 -8.86 -2.86 8.03
CA GLY A 293 -8.74 -4.23 7.52
C GLY A 293 -8.19 -4.33 6.09
N ARG A 294 -7.74 -3.22 5.49
CA ARG A 294 -7.04 -3.22 4.19
C ARG A 294 -5.57 -3.63 4.39
N VAL A 295 -4.93 -4.15 3.34
CA VAL A 295 -3.51 -4.62 3.32
C VAL A 295 -2.64 -3.74 2.42
N GLN A 296 -1.48 -3.27 2.92
CA GLN A 296 -0.79 -2.10 2.39
C GLN A 296 0.09 -2.48 1.22
N LEU A 297 0.79 -3.59 1.43
CA LEU A 297 1.69 -4.20 0.48
C LEU A 297 1.28 -5.66 0.31
N VAL A 298 1.08 -6.10 -0.93
CA VAL A 298 0.73 -7.48 -1.24
C VAL A 298 1.78 -8.06 -2.18
N TRP A 299 2.41 -9.14 -1.74
CA TRP A 299 3.36 -9.90 -2.55
C TRP A 299 2.63 -10.94 -3.39
N SER A 300 3.05 -11.12 -4.64
CA SER A 300 2.69 -12.31 -5.40
C SER A 300 3.38 -13.53 -4.82
N ARG A 301 2.72 -14.69 -4.92
CA ARG A 301 3.24 -15.96 -4.42
C ARG A 301 4.67 -16.24 -4.93
N GLY A 302 5.59 -16.52 -4.01
CA GLY A 302 6.96 -16.96 -4.29
C GLY A 302 7.98 -15.85 -4.60
N LEU A 303 7.55 -14.60 -4.82
CA LEU A 303 8.50 -13.51 -5.11
C LEU A 303 9.38 -13.19 -3.89
N ALA A 304 8.78 -13.11 -2.70
CA ALA A 304 9.50 -12.84 -1.46
C ALA A 304 10.61 -13.88 -1.21
N ASP A 305 10.28 -15.17 -1.34
CA ASP A 305 11.23 -16.28 -1.19
C ASP A 305 12.35 -16.20 -2.22
N LEU A 306 12.00 -15.92 -3.49
CA LEU A 306 12.95 -15.81 -4.58
C LEU A 306 13.94 -14.65 -4.38
N ALA A 307 13.43 -13.52 -3.88
CA ALA A 307 14.21 -12.34 -3.52
C ALA A 307 14.89 -12.44 -2.15
N ARG A 308 14.59 -13.50 -1.37
CA ARG A 308 15.06 -13.74 0.01
C ARG A 308 14.72 -12.61 0.99
N VAL A 309 13.58 -11.96 0.81
CA VAL A 309 13.13 -10.87 1.68
C VAL A 309 12.59 -11.46 2.97
N ALA A 310 13.42 -11.43 4.02
CA ALA A 310 13.26 -12.25 5.22
C ALA A 310 11.92 -12.03 5.95
N ASP A 311 11.39 -10.81 5.99
CA ASP A 311 10.16 -10.50 6.73
C ASP A 311 9.00 -10.04 5.85
N ALA A 312 9.04 -10.35 4.54
CA ALA A 312 7.91 -10.08 3.65
C ALA A 312 6.62 -10.79 4.10
N GLU A 313 6.73 -11.92 4.80
CA GLU A 313 5.58 -12.70 5.31
C GLU A 313 4.99 -12.14 6.62
N LYS A 314 5.72 -11.28 7.35
CA LYS A 314 5.17 -10.67 8.58
C LYS A 314 3.91 -9.90 8.23
N SER A 315 2.86 -10.12 9.00
CA SER A 315 1.62 -9.33 8.93
C SER A 315 1.87 -7.90 9.37
N ASP A 316 1.01 -6.99 8.92
CA ASP A 316 1.05 -5.60 9.40
C ASP A 316 0.86 -5.58 10.93
N GLU A 317 0.09 -6.51 11.51
CA GLU A 317 -0.17 -6.61 12.95
C GLU A 317 1.10 -6.99 13.72
N GLU A 318 1.88 -7.95 13.21
CA GLU A 318 3.16 -8.36 13.78
C GLU A 318 4.16 -7.21 13.73
N ILE A 319 4.28 -6.52 12.58
CA ILE A 319 5.16 -5.35 12.44
C ILE A 319 4.74 -4.22 13.40
N ALA A 320 3.44 -3.99 13.56
CA ALA A 320 2.94 -2.98 14.49
C ALA A 320 3.20 -3.35 15.96
N ALA A 321 3.19 -4.65 16.28
CA ALA A 321 3.44 -5.18 17.61
C ALA A 321 4.94 -5.22 17.97
N GLU A 322 5.84 -5.16 16.99
CA GLU A 322 7.27 -5.01 17.26
C GLU A 322 7.52 -3.71 18.07
N GLU A 323 7.93 -3.89 19.32
CA GLU A 323 8.27 -2.80 20.22
C GLU A 323 9.51 -2.09 19.70
N ILE A 324 9.37 -0.78 19.45
CA ILE A 324 10.51 0.09 19.18
C ILE A 324 10.63 0.98 20.41
N GLY A 325 11.52 0.59 21.32
CA GLY A 325 11.87 1.39 22.51
C GLY A 325 10.67 1.96 23.25
N SER A 326 9.81 1.11 23.80
CA SER A 326 8.75 1.54 24.72
C SER A 326 9.28 1.61 26.16
N GLU A 327 8.90 2.68 26.85
CA GLU A 327 9.04 2.77 28.30
C GLU A 327 7.69 2.41 28.94
N ASP A 328 7.69 1.38 29.80
CA ASP A 328 6.54 1.07 30.62
C ASP A 328 6.39 2.13 31.72
N LEU A 329 5.39 3.00 31.61
CA LEU A 329 5.15 4.06 32.60
C LEU A 329 4.39 3.54 33.82
N PHE A 330 3.31 2.82 33.58
CA PHE A 330 2.43 2.21 34.58
C PHE A 330 1.49 1.21 33.90
N ARG A 331 0.95 0.28 34.69
CA ARG A 331 -0.05 -0.69 34.24
C ARG A 331 -1.44 -0.25 34.67
N LEU A 332 -2.40 -0.41 33.77
CA LEU A 332 -3.80 -0.13 34.03
C LEU A 332 -4.58 -1.44 34.16
N PRO A 333 -5.22 -1.72 35.31
CA PRO A 333 -6.16 -2.82 35.40
C PRO A 333 -7.23 -2.73 34.31
N LEU A 334 -7.71 -3.89 33.81
CA LEU A 334 -8.67 -3.93 32.71
C LEU A 334 -9.93 -3.08 32.97
N GLY A 335 -10.40 -3.03 34.22
CA GLY A 335 -11.53 -2.18 34.62
C GLY A 335 -11.24 -0.69 34.47
N THR A 336 -10.05 -0.24 34.85
CA THR A 336 -9.59 1.15 34.65
C THR A 336 -9.44 1.46 33.16
N TRP A 337 -8.80 0.56 32.40
CA TRP A 337 -8.61 0.75 30.97
C TRP A 337 -9.94 0.89 30.21
N LYS A 338 -10.95 0.08 30.54
CA LYS A 338 -12.30 0.22 29.99
C LYS A 338 -12.88 1.61 30.31
N ARG A 339 -12.80 2.08 31.55
CA ARG A 339 -13.29 3.42 31.94
C ARG A 339 -12.61 4.55 31.15
N ILE A 340 -11.31 4.43 30.93
CA ILE A 340 -10.53 5.39 30.12
C ILE A 340 -10.96 5.35 28.65
N CYS A 341 -11.08 4.16 28.06
CA CYS A 341 -11.39 3.97 26.64
C CYS A 341 -12.78 4.48 26.21
N PHE A 342 -13.75 4.49 27.12
CA PHE A 342 -15.12 4.93 26.84
C PHE A 342 -15.37 6.40 27.23
N THR A 343 -14.32 7.17 27.54
CA THR A 343 -14.42 8.59 27.92
C THR A 343 -13.34 9.42 27.23
N ALA A 344 -13.44 10.75 27.31
CA ALA A 344 -12.39 11.66 26.83
C ALA A 344 -11.06 11.49 27.60
N ALA A 345 -11.09 10.84 28.76
CA ALA A 345 -9.92 10.62 29.61
C ALA A 345 -8.79 9.86 28.91
N ARG A 346 -9.08 9.10 27.85
CA ARG A 346 -8.04 8.49 27.01
C ARG A 346 -7.10 9.52 26.40
N PHE A 347 -7.66 10.57 25.81
CA PHE A 347 -6.86 11.61 25.17
C PHE A 347 -6.12 12.44 26.22
N GLU A 348 -6.83 12.86 27.27
CA GLU A 348 -6.27 13.68 28.34
C GLU A 348 -5.12 12.96 29.09
N LEU A 349 -5.24 11.64 29.32
CA LEU A 349 -4.16 10.85 29.92
C LEU A 349 -2.92 10.82 29.04
N LEU A 350 -3.08 10.60 27.73
CA LEU A 350 -1.96 10.60 26.79
C LEU A 350 -1.30 11.98 26.72
N GLU A 351 -2.11 13.05 26.71
CA GLU A 351 -1.61 14.42 26.70
C GLU A 351 -0.87 14.80 27.99
N ALA A 352 -1.37 14.35 29.15
CA ALA A 352 -0.70 14.55 30.44
C ALA A 352 0.67 13.86 30.46
N VAL A 353 0.73 12.62 30.00
CA VAL A 353 1.98 11.85 29.88
C VAL A 353 2.95 12.51 28.89
N GLU A 354 2.48 12.97 27.74
CA GLU A 354 3.32 13.61 26.73
C GLU A 354 3.96 14.91 27.23
N LYS A 355 3.21 15.73 27.97
CA LYS A 355 3.69 17.03 28.48
C LYS A 355 4.52 16.94 29.76
N GLY A 356 4.20 16.00 30.64
CA GLY A 356 4.76 15.93 31.99
C GLY A 356 5.35 14.58 32.39
N GLY A 357 5.46 13.66 31.44
CA GLY A 357 6.02 12.33 31.67
C GLY A 357 5.17 11.46 32.60
N ARG A 358 5.81 10.44 33.18
CA ARG A 358 5.19 9.43 34.04
C ARG A 358 4.37 10.04 35.19
N GLU A 359 4.96 11.00 35.91
CA GLU A 359 4.35 11.61 37.10
C GLU A 359 3.06 12.37 36.78
N ALA A 360 3.02 13.11 35.68
CA ALA A 360 1.80 13.79 35.24
C ALA A 360 0.69 12.80 34.85
N GLY A 361 1.05 11.67 34.24
CA GLY A 361 0.11 10.58 33.97
C GLY A 361 -0.45 9.94 35.24
N ILE A 362 0.40 9.71 36.24
CA ILE A 362 -0.02 9.20 37.56
C ILE A 362 -0.96 10.19 38.24
N GLY A 363 -0.58 11.47 38.32
CA GLY A 363 -1.42 12.52 38.92
C GLY A 363 -2.79 12.62 38.25
N PHE A 364 -2.84 12.54 36.91
CA PHE A 364 -4.10 12.51 36.16
C PHE A 364 -5.01 11.35 36.58
N LEU A 365 -4.44 10.15 36.76
CA LEU A 365 -5.17 8.95 37.15
C LEU A 365 -5.69 9.08 38.60
N GLU A 366 -4.85 9.56 39.51
CA GLU A 366 -5.16 9.73 40.93
C GLU A 366 -6.26 10.77 41.17
N GLU A 367 -6.18 11.93 40.51
CA GLU A 367 -7.20 12.98 40.57
C GLU A 367 -8.59 12.48 40.16
N ARG A 368 -8.64 11.49 39.26
CA ARG A 368 -9.89 10.90 38.73
C ARG A 368 -10.27 9.59 39.43
N GLY A 369 -9.56 9.20 40.49
CA GLY A 369 -9.80 7.96 41.22
C GLY A 369 -9.69 6.71 40.32
N LEU A 370 -8.78 6.74 39.34
CA LEU A 370 -8.51 5.65 38.42
C LEU A 370 -7.35 4.82 38.97
N ILE A 371 -7.60 3.53 39.18
CA ILE A 371 -6.61 2.61 39.75
C ILE A 371 -5.51 2.36 38.72
N TRP A 372 -4.26 2.50 39.13
CA TRP A 372 -3.07 2.16 38.36
C TRP A 372 -2.12 1.28 39.18
N LEU A 373 -1.18 0.63 38.52
CA LEU A 373 -0.17 -0.23 39.13
C LEU A 373 1.22 0.16 38.59
N PRO A 374 2.30 0.01 39.36
CA PRO A 374 3.66 0.26 38.88
C PRO A 374 4.00 -0.58 37.64
N ALA A 375 4.84 -0.04 36.77
CA ALA A 375 5.46 -0.77 35.67
C ALA A 375 6.23 -2.00 36.17
N LEU A 376 6.33 -3.04 35.35
CA LEU A 376 7.08 -4.23 35.73
C LEU A 376 8.57 -3.87 35.86
N GLY A 377 9.16 -4.15 37.02
CA GLY A 377 10.58 -3.87 37.29
C GLY A 377 10.90 -2.48 37.85
N ALA A 378 9.91 -1.59 38.03
CA ALA A 378 10.14 -0.26 38.60
C ALA A 378 10.39 -0.25 40.12
N ASP A 379 10.04 -1.34 40.83
CA ASP A 379 10.12 -1.46 42.30
C ASP A 379 10.99 -2.64 42.78
N MET A 380 11.86 -3.21 41.94
CA MET A 380 12.83 -4.21 42.43
C MET A 380 14.09 -3.51 42.91
N PRO A 381 14.46 -3.59 44.21
CA PRO A 381 15.74 -3.09 44.67
C PRO A 381 16.87 -3.78 43.89
N PRO A 382 17.99 -3.09 43.63
CA PRO A 382 19.03 -3.53 42.69
C PRO A 382 19.78 -4.82 43.06
N ASP A 383 19.38 -5.52 44.13
CA ASP A 383 20.16 -6.58 44.77
C ASP A 383 19.56 -7.99 44.68
N THR A 384 18.63 -8.22 43.75
CA THR A 384 18.21 -9.58 43.40
C THR A 384 18.12 -9.73 41.88
N ARG A 385 19.26 -10.03 41.26
CA ARG A 385 19.33 -10.67 39.94
C ARG A 385 19.79 -12.11 40.10
#